data_AF-A0A951NEY3-F1
#
_entry.id   AF-A0A951NEY3-F1
#
_cell.length_a   1.000
_cell.length_b   1.000
_cell.length_c   1.000
_cell.angle_alpha   90.00
_cell.angle_beta   90.00
_cell.angle_gamma   90.00
#
_symmetry.space_group_name_H-M   'P 1'
#
loop_
_entity.id
_entity.type
_entity.pdbx_description
1 polymer ?
#
loop_
_entity_poly.entity_id
_entity_poly.type
_entity_poly.pdbx_seq_one_letter_code
_entity_poly.pdbx_strand_id
1 'polypeptide(L)'
;MSAQTGATLTADPGVAMLALRRNPRRAHLIVSSLLGKHVPVPAQVPLSAAAALGALVRGALDHTPYVLGFAETATALGHGVARVCSAGGGQAPYAHTTRRPVPEGAHVLRFEEEHSHAVEQVLAIRDDTALRDPGRALVLVDDELSSGRTAVNAVRVLQQRWPRETYVLASLLDVRTSAQRAANVTEVADLGACLRSVTLAEGSVHLPLDLTTTAAKVIASAAAPPVSTRSQVPVVRWQLSMTAPLTSAYGWQAADEQAMRAAVALLATRLELPGVVLVLGDEEFLYAGQLLAQELGPHVCTSSTTRSPALVVDEPGYPLRTVISFGATDDPDRAAFAYNVLPSACPDRGPAPGFDHIVLLLDRPVPPHAESGLLRQLACAARTGVQVVVVGSGTEAAVRRTA
;
A
#
# COMPACT_ATOMS: atom_id res chain seq x y z
N MET A 1 10.60 22.58 4.60
CA MET A 1 9.42 21.83 5.11
C MET A 1 9.13 22.10 6.57
N SER A 2 9.74 21.43 7.55
CA SER A 2 9.42 21.63 8.98
C SER A 2 9.60 23.10 9.43
N ALA A 3 10.68 23.75 9.00
CA ALA A 3 10.91 25.18 9.27
C ALA A 3 9.86 26.13 8.64
N GLN A 4 9.13 25.70 7.61
CA GLN A 4 8.15 26.53 6.89
C GLN A 4 6.71 26.30 7.37
N THR A 5 6.38 25.08 7.81
CA THR A 5 5.02 24.72 8.25
C THR A 5 4.89 24.54 9.75
N GLY A 6 5.99 24.46 10.50
CA GLY A 6 6.01 24.14 11.93
C GLY A 6 5.62 22.70 12.27
N ALA A 7 5.21 21.90 11.28
CA ALA A 7 4.87 20.50 11.50
C ALA A 7 6.13 19.65 11.71
N THR A 8 6.06 18.74 12.67
CA THR A 8 7.16 17.85 13.03
C THR A 8 6.65 16.43 13.25
N LEU A 9 7.49 15.47 12.87
CA LEU A 9 7.34 14.06 13.19
C LEU A 9 8.59 13.63 13.96
N THR A 10 8.40 13.15 15.18
CA THR A 10 9.45 12.51 15.96
C THR A 10 9.26 11.01 15.84
N ALA A 11 10.02 10.40 14.94
CA ALA A 11 10.10 8.95 14.72
C ALA A 11 11.47 8.65 14.08
N ASP A 12 11.86 7.37 14.05
CA ASP A 12 13.03 6.96 13.27
C ASP A 12 12.81 7.32 11.77
N PRO A 13 13.68 8.14 11.15
CA PRO A 13 13.57 8.47 9.72
C PRO A 13 13.64 7.24 8.81
N GLY A 14 14.27 6.15 9.26
CA GLY A 14 14.28 4.84 8.60
C GLY A 14 12.92 4.15 8.58
N VAL A 15 11.97 4.58 9.42
CA VAL A 15 10.59 4.08 9.47
C VAL A 15 9.65 4.99 8.70
N ALA A 16 9.69 6.30 8.97
CA ALA A 16 8.78 7.26 8.36
C ALA A 16 9.32 8.68 8.31
N MET A 17 8.86 9.44 7.32
CA MET A 17 9.19 10.86 7.12
C MET A 17 7.93 11.69 6.93
N LEU A 18 7.99 12.99 7.25
CA LEU A 18 6.88 13.92 7.06
C LEU A 18 6.93 14.58 5.67
N ALA A 19 5.82 14.54 4.95
CA ALA A 19 5.57 15.20 3.68
C ALA A 19 4.28 16.02 3.72
N LEU A 20 4.00 16.76 2.63
CA LEU A 20 2.72 17.44 2.44
C LEU A 20 1.84 16.74 1.42
N ARG A 21 0.53 16.92 1.56
CA ARG A 21 -0.52 16.58 0.58
C ARG A 21 -1.12 17.84 0.01
N ARG A 22 -1.48 17.78 -1.27
CA ARG A 22 -2.34 18.76 -1.94
C ARG A 22 -3.79 18.51 -1.54
N ASN A 23 -4.12 18.79 -0.27
CA ASN A 23 -5.46 18.61 0.27
C ASN A 23 -5.77 19.74 1.27
N PRO A 24 -6.88 20.49 1.07
CA PRO A 24 -7.21 21.66 1.89
C PRO A 24 -7.75 21.32 3.29
N ARG A 25 -7.99 20.04 3.62
CA ARG A 25 -8.45 19.60 4.94
C ARG A 25 -7.40 18.83 5.71
N ARG A 26 -6.53 18.09 5.01
CA ARG A 26 -5.45 17.29 5.61
C ARG A 26 -4.15 17.46 4.83
N ALA A 27 -3.40 18.49 5.19
CA ALA A 27 -2.18 18.88 4.47
C ALA A 27 -0.93 18.05 4.82
N HIS A 28 -0.89 17.32 5.93
CA HIS A 28 0.24 16.45 6.28
C HIS A 28 0.11 15.04 5.66
N LEU A 29 1.25 14.41 5.45
CA LEU A 29 1.38 13.00 5.07
C LEU A 29 2.57 12.41 5.79
N ILE A 30 2.36 11.30 6.50
CA ILE A 30 3.44 10.46 6.99
C ILE A 30 3.76 9.47 5.87
N VAL A 31 4.97 9.54 5.34
CA VAL A 31 5.47 8.66 4.27
C VAL A 31 6.27 7.55 4.92
N SER A 32 5.79 6.31 4.82
CA SER A 32 6.57 5.15 5.24
C SER A 32 7.80 4.97 4.36
N SER A 33 8.94 4.81 5.00
CA SER A 33 10.22 4.42 4.40
C SER A 33 10.36 2.90 4.24
N LEU A 34 9.36 2.12 4.71
CA LEU A 34 9.43 0.65 4.76
C LEU A 34 8.51 -0.04 3.74
N LEU A 35 7.35 0.54 3.45
CA LEU A 35 6.26 -0.18 2.76
C LEU A 35 6.45 -0.39 1.26
N GLY A 36 7.33 0.36 0.61
CA GLY A 36 7.36 0.39 -0.85
C GLY A 36 6.06 0.93 -1.43
N LYS A 37 5.41 1.90 -0.75
CA LYS A 37 4.18 2.52 -1.27
C LYS A 37 4.49 3.73 -2.15
N HIS A 38 5.21 4.70 -1.59
CA HIS A 38 5.58 5.95 -2.26
C HIS A 38 7.10 6.06 -2.53
N VAL A 39 7.91 5.39 -1.71
CA VAL A 39 9.36 5.35 -1.83
C VAL A 39 9.74 3.95 -2.30
N PRO A 40 10.38 3.79 -3.48
CA PRO A 40 10.92 2.52 -3.92
C PRO A 40 11.94 2.00 -2.91
N VAL A 41 11.78 0.74 -2.50
CA VAL A 41 12.68 0.07 -1.55
C VAL A 41 12.98 -1.35 -2.02
N PRO A 42 14.13 -1.94 -1.66
CA PRO A 42 14.38 -3.36 -1.91
C PRO A 42 13.25 -4.23 -1.34
N ALA A 43 12.83 -5.27 -2.05
CA ALA A 43 11.68 -6.10 -1.68
C ALA A 43 11.75 -6.68 -0.25
N GLN A 44 12.97 -6.95 0.24
CA GLN A 44 13.19 -7.46 1.59
C GLN A 44 12.70 -6.49 2.68
N VAL A 45 12.73 -5.18 2.45
CA VAL A 45 12.34 -4.16 3.44
C VAL A 45 10.86 -4.29 3.84
N PRO A 46 9.87 -4.16 2.93
CA PRO A 46 8.46 -4.28 3.30
C PRO A 46 8.10 -5.68 3.79
N LEU A 47 8.70 -6.72 3.21
CA LEU A 47 8.44 -8.11 3.60
C LEU A 47 8.96 -8.40 5.02
N SER A 48 10.09 -7.83 5.41
CA SER A 48 10.64 -7.97 6.77
C SER A 48 9.85 -7.14 7.78
N ALA A 49 9.41 -5.94 7.42
CA ALA A 49 8.53 -5.14 8.25
C ALA A 49 7.20 -5.86 8.53
N ALA A 50 6.58 -6.42 7.49
CA ALA A 50 5.37 -7.23 7.65
C ALA A 50 5.61 -8.48 8.50
N ALA A 51 6.78 -9.12 8.35
CA ALA A 51 7.13 -10.29 9.14
C ALA A 51 7.32 -9.95 10.63
N ALA A 52 7.98 -8.84 10.93
CA ALA A 52 8.17 -8.34 12.30
C ALA A 52 6.82 -7.98 12.94
N LEU A 53 5.94 -7.28 12.21
CA LEU A 53 4.61 -6.93 12.73
C LEU A 53 3.75 -8.18 12.94
N GLY A 54 3.82 -9.13 12.01
CA GLY A 54 3.15 -10.42 12.14
C GLY A 54 3.63 -11.24 13.34
N ALA A 55 4.92 -11.16 13.70
CA ALA A 55 5.44 -11.80 14.89
C ALA A 55 4.87 -11.18 16.18
N LEU A 56 4.75 -9.85 16.24
CA LEU A 56 4.09 -9.16 17.36
C LEU A 56 2.61 -9.54 17.48
N VAL A 57 1.89 -9.59 16.35
CA VAL A 57 0.49 -10.02 16.32
C VAL A 57 0.35 -11.46 16.84
N ARG A 58 1.20 -12.38 16.39
CA ARG A 58 1.19 -13.77 16.89
C ARG A 58 1.51 -13.86 18.38
N GLY A 59 2.45 -13.06 18.88
CA GLY A 59 2.78 -13.03 20.30
C GLY A 59 1.63 -12.48 21.18
N ALA A 60 0.71 -11.73 20.60
CA ALA A 60 -0.44 -11.15 21.30
C ALA A 60 -1.69 -12.04 21.32
N LEU A 61 -1.66 -13.21 20.65
CA LEU A 61 -2.84 -14.07 20.42
C LEU A 61 -2.51 -15.56 20.59
N ASP A 62 -3.46 -16.32 21.12
CA ASP A 62 -3.31 -17.77 21.32
C ASP A 62 -3.68 -18.61 20.07
N HIS A 63 -4.44 -18.02 19.15
CA HIS A 63 -4.96 -18.68 17.95
C HIS A 63 -4.75 -17.82 16.70
N THR A 64 -4.86 -18.44 15.52
CA THR A 64 -4.73 -17.71 14.25
C THR A 64 -5.88 -16.70 14.08
N PRO A 65 -5.57 -15.41 13.87
CA PRO A 65 -6.58 -14.38 13.70
C PRO A 65 -7.21 -14.39 12.31
N TYR A 66 -8.28 -13.61 12.16
CA TYR A 66 -8.66 -13.05 10.89
C TYR A 66 -7.99 -11.67 10.74
N VAL A 67 -7.25 -11.46 9.65
CA VAL A 67 -6.49 -10.22 9.43
C VAL A 67 -7.22 -9.34 8.41
N LEU A 68 -7.39 -8.06 8.75
CA LEU A 68 -8.00 -7.05 7.90
C LEU A 68 -7.04 -5.87 7.70
N GLY A 69 -6.59 -5.62 6.48
CA GLY A 69 -5.78 -4.45 6.15
C GLY A 69 -6.62 -3.23 5.73
N PHE A 70 -6.17 -2.02 6.05
CA PHE A 70 -6.78 -0.79 5.52
C PHE A 70 -6.15 -0.38 4.19
N ALA A 71 -7.00 -0.14 3.18
CA ALA A 71 -6.55 0.43 1.92
C ALA A 71 -6.10 1.89 2.08
N GLU A 72 -5.14 2.36 1.29
CA GLU A 72 -4.42 1.59 0.26
C GLU A 72 -3.11 1.02 0.81
N THR A 73 -2.47 1.73 1.74
CA THR A 73 -1.08 1.52 2.13
C THR A 73 -0.85 0.22 2.90
N ALA A 74 -1.82 -0.19 3.72
CA ALA A 74 -1.68 -1.39 4.55
C ALA A 74 -2.17 -2.67 3.86
N THR A 75 -2.60 -2.63 2.59
CA THR A 75 -3.04 -3.83 1.84
C THR A 75 -1.94 -4.88 1.73
N ALA A 76 -0.73 -4.49 1.34
CA ALA A 76 0.39 -5.44 1.27
C ALA A 76 0.96 -5.81 2.65
N LEU A 77 0.94 -4.86 3.60
CA LEU A 77 1.35 -5.10 4.97
C LEU A 77 0.48 -6.16 5.64
N GLY A 78 -0.84 -6.05 5.50
CA GLY A 78 -1.82 -6.98 6.04
C GLY A 78 -1.65 -8.40 5.47
N HIS A 79 -1.36 -8.54 4.18
CA HIS A 79 -1.01 -9.83 3.59
C HIS A 79 0.21 -10.46 4.28
N GLY A 80 1.30 -9.70 4.43
CA GLY A 80 2.51 -10.22 5.07
C GLY A 80 2.29 -10.59 6.55
N VAL A 81 1.47 -9.83 7.27
CA VAL A 81 1.04 -10.16 8.65
C VAL A 81 0.25 -11.47 8.68
N ALA A 82 -0.75 -11.63 7.79
CA ALA A 82 -1.56 -12.84 7.69
C ALA A 82 -0.71 -14.07 7.34
N ARG A 83 0.26 -13.92 6.42
CA ARG A 83 1.21 -14.97 6.06
C ARG A 83 2.02 -15.45 7.26
N VAL A 84 2.54 -14.53 8.07
CA VAL A 84 3.27 -14.91 9.29
C VAL A 84 2.35 -15.57 10.31
N CYS A 85 1.14 -15.04 10.49
CA CYS A 85 0.14 -15.63 11.38
C CYS A 85 -0.31 -17.03 10.96
N SER A 86 -0.20 -17.38 9.68
CA SER A 86 -0.51 -18.71 9.14
C SER A 86 0.64 -19.73 9.30
N ALA A 87 1.80 -19.33 9.86
CA ALA A 87 2.90 -20.26 10.07
C ALA A 87 2.58 -21.30 11.15
N GLY A 88 3.09 -22.53 11.00
CA GLY A 88 2.83 -23.64 11.92
C GLY A 88 1.54 -24.42 11.66
N GLY A 89 0.93 -24.25 10.48
CA GLY A 89 -0.22 -25.05 10.02
C GLY A 89 -1.60 -24.42 10.30
N GLY A 90 -1.66 -23.30 11.02
CA GLY A 90 -2.89 -22.53 11.16
C GLY A 90 -3.21 -21.71 9.91
N GLN A 91 -4.49 -21.44 9.65
CA GLN A 91 -4.92 -20.59 8.54
C GLN A 91 -5.39 -19.24 9.09
N ALA A 92 -4.63 -18.18 8.85
CA ALA A 92 -5.04 -16.81 9.14
C ALA A 92 -5.63 -16.17 7.85
N PRO A 93 -6.96 -16.12 7.70
CA PRO A 93 -7.59 -15.54 6.53
C PRO A 93 -7.29 -14.05 6.46
N TYR A 94 -7.27 -13.53 5.23
CA TYR A 94 -6.99 -12.14 4.98
C TYR A 94 -8.06 -11.49 4.12
N ALA A 95 -8.45 -10.27 4.48
CA ALA A 95 -9.17 -9.33 3.64
C ALA A 95 -8.61 -7.92 3.85
N HIS A 96 -9.03 -6.99 3.02
CA HIS A 96 -8.72 -5.59 3.25
C HIS A 96 -9.86 -4.71 2.75
N THR A 97 -9.94 -3.51 3.28
CA THR A 97 -10.78 -2.49 2.66
C THR A 97 -10.20 -2.12 1.30
N THR A 98 -11.03 -1.64 0.39
CA THR A 98 -10.65 -1.25 -0.97
C THR A 98 -11.30 0.07 -1.33
N ARG A 99 -10.65 0.82 -2.20
CA ARG A 99 -11.23 1.98 -2.88
C ARG A 99 -11.47 1.69 -4.37
N ARG A 100 -11.07 0.51 -4.85
CA ARG A 100 -11.29 0.07 -6.24
C ARG A 100 -12.77 -0.28 -6.46
N PRO A 101 -13.24 -0.29 -7.71
CA PRO A 101 -14.54 -0.83 -8.06
C PRO A 101 -14.71 -2.24 -7.50
N VAL A 102 -15.79 -2.44 -6.74
CA VAL A 102 -16.09 -3.73 -6.13
C VAL A 102 -16.53 -4.71 -7.22
N PRO A 103 -16.00 -5.94 -7.24
CA PRO A 103 -16.45 -6.96 -8.19
C PRO A 103 -17.93 -7.30 -8.01
N GLU A 104 -18.61 -7.61 -9.11
CA GLU A 104 -20.01 -8.03 -9.07
C GLU A 104 -20.20 -9.27 -8.19
N GLY A 105 -21.26 -9.29 -7.38
CA GLY A 105 -21.57 -10.38 -6.47
C GLY A 105 -20.80 -10.40 -5.14
N ALA A 106 -19.90 -9.44 -4.90
CA ALA A 106 -19.21 -9.33 -3.61
C ALA A 106 -20.16 -9.01 -2.46
N HIS A 107 -19.91 -9.59 -1.29
CA HIS A 107 -20.49 -9.05 -0.05
C HIS A 107 -19.75 -7.76 0.30
N VAL A 108 -20.50 -6.69 0.58
CA VAL A 108 -19.93 -5.35 0.85
C VAL A 108 -20.29 -4.89 2.24
N LEU A 109 -19.26 -4.55 3.02
CA LEU A 109 -19.39 -3.80 4.26
C LEU A 109 -18.81 -2.40 4.03
N ARG A 110 -19.52 -1.36 4.48
CA ARG A 110 -19.09 0.04 4.32
C ARG A 110 -18.66 0.60 5.67
N PHE A 111 -17.57 1.35 5.67
CA PHE A 111 -17.08 2.07 6.85
C PHE A 111 -17.30 3.56 6.61
N GLU A 112 -18.23 4.16 7.34
CA GLU A 112 -18.44 5.61 7.32
C GLU A 112 -17.56 6.24 8.40
N GLU A 113 -16.70 7.21 8.05
CA GLU A 113 -16.09 8.12 9.02
C GLU A 113 -16.94 9.38 9.17
N GLU A 114 -17.04 9.87 10.40
CA GLU A 114 -18.00 10.90 10.81
C GLU A 114 -17.78 12.30 10.19
N HIS A 115 -16.82 12.49 9.29
CA HIS A 115 -16.38 13.84 8.87
C HIS A 115 -16.12 14.05 7.35
N SER A 116 -16.60 13.19 6.45
CA SER A 116 -16.43 13.42 5.01
C SER A 116 -17.63 12.96 4.17
N HIS A 117 -18.20 13.84 3.34
CA HIS A 117 -19.27 13.55 2.36
C HIS A 117 -18.87 12.62 1.19
N ALA A 118 -18.00 11.64 1.39
CA ALA A 118 -17.68 10.62 0.40
C ALA A 118 -17.57 9.25 1.09
N VAL A 119 -18.13 8.22 0.47
CA VAL A 119 -18.06 6.83 0.96
C VAL A 119 -16.60 6.47 1.26
N GLU A 120 -16.28 6.34 2.54
CA GLU A 120 -14.99 5.84 3.00
C GLU A 120 -14.97 4.32 2.83
N GLN A 121 -13.82 3.86 2.33
CA GLN A 121 -13.39 2.49 2.02
C GLN A 121 -14.41 1.35 2.23
N VAL A 122 -14.57 0.50 1.23
CA VAL A 122 -15.47 -0.66 1.31
C VAL A 122 -14.68 -1.91 1.60
N LEU A 123 -15.18 -2.82 2.43
CA LEU A 123 -14.65 -4.17 2.54
C LEU A 123 -15.44 -5.06 1.58
N ALA A 124 -14.77 -5.48 0.51
CA ALA A 124 -15.29 -6.46 -0.43
C ALA A 124 -14.91 -7.86 0.08
N ILE A 125 -15.89 -8.75 0.19
CA ILE A 125 -15.73 -10.09 0.75
C ILE A 125 -16.22 -11.11 -0.27
N ARG A 126 -15.32 -11.99 -0.70
CA ARG A 126 -15.64 -13.14 -1.56
C ARG A 126 -16.33 -14.27 -0.77
N ASP A 127 -15.86 -14.51 0.45
CA ASP A 127 -16.37 -15.54 1.36
C ASP A 127 -16.27 -15.04 2.81
N ASP A 128 -17.41 -14.98 3.50
CA ASP A 128 -17.50 -14.52 4.88
C ASP A 128 -17.50 -15.67 5.91
N THR A 129 -17.30 -16.92 5.49
CA THR A 129 -17.33 -18.10 6.37
C THR A 129 -16.38 -17.95 7.55
N ALA A 130 -15.14 -17.53 7.32
CA ALA A 130 -14.18 -17.34 8.40
C ALA A 130 -14.42 -16.07 9.24
N LEU A 131 -15.12 -15.07 8.70
CA LEU A 131 -15.59 -13.91 9.48
C LEU A 131 -16.73 -14.29 10.42
N ARG A 132 -17.47 -15.37 10.16
CA ARG A 132 -18.54 -15.83 11.04
C ARG A 132 -18.08 -16.62 12.25
N ASP A 133 -16.79 -16.98 12.35
CA ASP A 133 -16.22 -17.71 13.49
C ASP A 133 -15.94 -16.77 14.69
N PRO A 134 -16.79 -16.72 15.73
CA PRO A 134 -16.64 -15.79 16.84
C PRO A 134 -15.38 -16.05 17.69
N GLY A 135 -14.79 -17.25 17.60
CA GLY A 135 -13.59 -17.63 18.36
C GLY A 135 -12.29 -17.05 17.83
N ARG A 136 -12.30 -16.41 16.66
CA ARG A 136 -11.10 -15.81 16.05
C ARG A 136 -10.99 -14.33 16.37
N ALA A 137 -9.88 -13.91 16.96
CA ALA A 137 -9.58 -12.48 17.08
C ALA A 137 -9.57 -11.79 15.70
N LEU A 138 -9.98 -10.52 15.66
CA LEU A 138 -9.87 -9.67 14.47
C LEU A 138 -8.65 -8.74 14.61
N VAL A 139 -7.71 -8.84 13.67
CA VAL A 139 -6.53 -7.97 13.61
C VAL A 139 -6.75 -6.92 12.53
N LEU A 140 -6.82 -5.65 12.92
CA LEU A 140 -6.90 -4.51 12.02
C LEU A 140 -5.49 -3.95 11.78
N VAL A 141 -5.02 -4.02 10.54
CA VAL A 141 -3.68 -3.61 10.13
C VAL A 141 -3.74 -2.28 9.40
N ASP A 142 -2.99 -1.30 9.91
CA ASP A 142 -2.82 0.01 9.28
C ASP A 142 -1.32 0.35 9.11
N ASP A 143 -0.96 1.31 8.27
CA ASP A 143 0.42 1.79 8.21
C ASP A 143 0.76 2.73 9.38
N GLU A 144 -0.19 3.57 9.76
CA GLU A 144 -0.02 4.60 10.77
C GLU A 144 -1.27 4.76 11.66
N LEU A 145 -1.08 4.78 12.98
CA LEU A 145 -2.14 5.13 13.94
C LEU A 145 -1.89 6.53 14.51
N SER A 146 -2.76 7.48 14.19
CA SER A 146 -2.68 8.88 14.69
C SER A 146 -3.66 9.16 15.80
N SER A 147 -4.95 9.22 15.44
CA SER A 147 -5.99 9.14 16.44
C SER A 147 -6.27 7.66 16.69
N GLY A 148 -6.56 6.90 15.62
CA GLY A 148 -7.11 5.54 15.59
C GLY A 148 -8.65 5.50 15.39
N ARG A 149 -9.29 6.61 14.95
CA ARG A 149 -10.77 6.75 14.89
C ARG A 149 -11.32 5.83 13.82
N THR A 150 -10.65 5.80 12.67
CA THR A 150 -10.88 4.84 11.58
C THR A 150 -10.94 3.40 12.11
N ALA A 151 -9.96 3.01 12.95
CA ALA A 151 -9.94 1.67 13.52
C ALA A 151 -11.12 1.38 14.47
N VAL A 152 -11.45 2.29 15.39
CA VAL A 152 -12.59 2.10 16.32
C VAL A 152 -13.93 2.11 15.56
N ASN A 153 -14.08 2.95 14.54
CA ASN A 153 -15.26 2.96 13.68
C ASN A 153 -15.40 1.62 12.93
N ALA A 154 -14.29 1.07 12.43
CA ALA A 154 -14.28 -0.24 11.83
C ALA A 154 -14.68 -1.34 12.84
N VAL A 155 -14.15 -1.30 14.07
CA VAL A 155 -14.56 -2.21 15.15
C VAL A 155 -16.06 -2.10 15.41
N ARG A 156 -16.65 -0.90 15.45
CA ARG A 156 -18.09 -0.72 15.66
C ARG A 156 -18.92 -1.43 14.59
N VAL A 157 -18.58 -1.22 13.32
CA VAL A 157 -19.29 -1.86 12.19
C VAL A 157 -19.09 -3.38 12.19
N LEU A 158 -17.86 -3.83 12.44
CA LEU A 158 -17.53 -5.26 12.52
C LEU A 158 -18.23 -5.93 13.70
N GLN A 159 -18.25 -5.31 14.88
CA GLN A 159 -18.87 -5.86 16.08
C GLN A 159 -20.39 -6.02 15.92
N GLN A 160 -21.05 -5.11 15.19
CA GLN A 160 -22.47 -5.24 14.87
C GLN A 160 -22.76 -6.42 13.93
N ARG A 161 -21.82 -6.77 13.04
CA ARG A 161 -22.03 -7.79 12.00
C ARG A 161 -21.49 -9.16 12.37
N TRP A 162 -20.29 -9.20 12.93
CA TRP A 162 -19.53 -10.37 13.35
C TRP A 162 -18.85 -10.08 14.70
N PRO A 163 -19.60 -10.20 15.81
CA PRO A 163 -19.06 -9.93 17.14
C PRO A 163 -17.78 -10.71 17.42
N ARG A 164 -16.84 -10.07 18.13
CA ARG A 164 -15.59 -10.64 18.63
C ARG A 164 -15.33 -10.23 20.07
N GLU A 165 -14.68 -11.12 20.80
CA GLU A 165 -14.16 -10.83 22.13
C GLU A 165 -12.85 -10.03 22.07
N THR A 166 -12.02 -10.25 21.05
CA THR A 166 -10.69 -9.66 20.94
C THR A 166 -10.46 -9.00 19.58
N TYR A 167 -10.06 -7.73 19.63
CA TYR A 167 -9.52 -6.97 18.52
C TYR A 167 -8.06 -6.60 18.79
N VAL A 168 -7.23 -6.62 17.74
CA VAL A 168 -5.84 -6.14 17.78
C VAL A 168 -5.67 -5.06 16.73
N LEU A 169 -5.21 -3.88 17.13
CA LEU A 169 -4.69 -2.88 16.19
C LEU A 169 -3.21 -3.12 15.97
N ALA A 170 -2.82 -3.35 14.72
CA ALA A 170 -1.45 -3.57 14.33
C ALA A 170 -1.02 -2.44 13.38
N SER A 171 0.10 -1.77 13.68
CA SER A 171 0.62 -0.71 12.80
C SER A 171 2.13 -0.73 12.65
N LEU A 172 2.65 -0.12 11.58
CA LEU A 172 4.08 0.16 11.52
C LEU A 172 4.47 1.27 12.49
N LEU A 173 3.68 2.34 12.50
CA LEU A 173 3.92 3.50 13.34
C LEU A 173 2.68 3.81 14.19
N ASP A 174 2.87 4.00 15.49
CA ASP A 174 1.84 4.52 16.39
C ASP A 174 2.27 5.89 16.94
N VAL A 175 1.59 6.95 16.49
CA VAL A 175 1.77 8.33 16.97
C VAL A 175 0.66 8.80 17.89
N ARG A 176 -0.21 7.88 18.36
CA ARG A 176 -1.24 8.20 19.36
C ARG A 176 -0.60 8.59 20.68
N THR A 177 -1.19 9.60 21.30
CA THR A 177 -0.98 9.89 22.71
C THR A 177 -1.54 8.78 23.60
N SER A 178 -1.04 8.69 24.83
CA SER A 178 -1.53 7.73 25.82
C SER A 178 -3.04 7.92 26.11
N ALA A 179 -3.52 9.17 26.09
CA ALA A 179 -4.96 9.48 26.24
C ALA A 179 -5.79 8.93 25.08
N GLN A 180 -5.32 9.06 23.83
CA GLN A 180 -6.00 8.48 22.66
C GLN A 180 -6.00 6.94 22.70
N ARG A 181 -4.89 6.32 23.11
CA ARG A 181 -4.81 4.86 23.29
C ARG A 181 -5.83 4.39 24.34
N ALA A 182 -5.88 5.05 25.50
CA ALA A 182 -6.84 4.74 26.57
C ALA A 182 -8.29 4.91 26.12
N ALA A 183 -8.61 6.02 25.44
CA ALA A 183 -9.95 6.26 24.89
C ALA A 183 -10.39 5.14 23.94
N ASN A 184 -9.49 4.63 23.08
CA ASN A 184 -9.84 3.54 22.16
C ASN A 184 -10.11 2.22 22.86
N VAL A 185 -9.37 1.92 23.92
CA VAL A 185 -9.63 0.74 24.74
C VAL A 185 -11.00 0.88 25.39
N THR A 186 -11.34 2.04 25.96
CA THR A 186 -12.66 2.29 26.56
C THR A 186 -13.78 2.19 25.53
N GLU A 187 -13.66 2.86 24.38
CA GLU A 187 -14.69 2.83 23.33
C GLU A 187 -14.95 1.42 22.81
N VAL A 188 -13.93 0.57 22.68
CA VAL A 188 -14.10 -0.83 22.26
C VAL A 188 -14.66 -1.69 23.40
N ALA A 189 -14.31 -1.41 24.65
CA ALA A 189 -14.91 -2.07 25.82
C ALA A 189 -16.41 -1.78 25.92
N ASP A 190 -16.85 -0.56 25.60
CA ASP A 190 -18.26 -0.18 25.55
C ASP A 190 -19.05 -0.94 24.47
N LEU A 191 -18.35 -1.46 23.45
CA LEU A 191 -18.90 -2.35 22.41
C LEU A 191 -18.88 -3.84 22.83
N GLY A 192 -18.47 -4.16 24.06
CA GLY A 192 -18.40 -5.51 24.59
C GLY A 192 -17.20 -6.32 24.09
N ALA A 193 -16.08 -5.66 23.73
CA ALA A 193 -14.88 -6.33 23.24
C ALA A 193 -13.60 -5.79 23.89
N CYS A 194 -12.51 -6.55 23.80
CA CYS A 194 -11.17 -6.12 24.23
C CYS A 194 -10.37 -5.58 23.04
N LEU A 195 -9.65 -4.48 23.25
CA LEU A 195 -8.71 -3.92 22.28
C LEU A 195 -7.28 -4.05 22.77
N ARG A 196 -6.42 -4.66 21.96
CA ARG A 196 -4.96 -4.65 22.13
C ARG A 196 -4.32 -3.83 21.01
N SER A 197 -3.12 -3.30 21.23
CA SER A 197 -2.35 -2.62 20.19
C SER A 197 -0.93 -3.17 20.15
N VAL A 198 -0.43 -3.44 18.94
CA VAL A 198 0.95 -3.82 18.67
C VAL A 198 1.49 -2.90 17.57
N THR A 199 2.74 -2.45 17.72
CA THR A 199 3.35 -1.54 16.73
C THR A 199 4.83 -1.83 16.58
N LEU A 200 5.39 -1.59 15.39
CA LEU A 200 6.83 -1.71 15.17
C LEU A 200 7.62 -0.51 15.71
N ALA A 201 7.03 0.67 15.62
CA ALA A 201 7.66 1.91 16.03
C ALA A 201 6.65 2.85 16.68
N GLU A 202 7.09 3.55 17.72
CA GLU A 202 6.34 4.64 18.31
C GLU A 202 6.92 5.98 17.85
N GLY A 203 6.06 6.99 17.80
CA GLY A 203 6.49 8.35 17.50
C GLY A 203 5.51 9.38 18.04
N SER A 204 5.74 10.64 17.68
CA SER A 204 4.81 11.72 17.94
C SER A 204 4.73 12.65 16.75
N VAL A 205 3.55 13.14 16.44
CA VAL A 205 3.34 14.15 15.40
C VAL A 205 2.80 15.43 16.04
N HIS A 206 3.43 16.56 15.72
CA HIS A 206 2.91 17.88 16.07
C HIS A 206 2.47 18.59 14.80
N LEU A 207 1.19 18.96 14.77
CA LEU A 207 0.54 19.65 13.65
C LEU A 207 0.05 21.02 14.15
N PRO A 208 0.66 22.13 13.70
CA PRO A 208 0.18 23.46 14.03
C PRO A 208 -1.25 23.71 13.54
N LEU A 209 -2.00 24.56 14.26
CA LEU A 209 -3.40 24.88 13.91
C LEU A 209 -3.54 25.52 12.53
N ASP A 210 -2.52 26.27 12.10
CA ASP A 210 -2.46 26.96 10.81
C ASP A 210 -1.78 26.14 9.71
N LEU A 211 -1.50 24.85 9.95
CA LEU A 211 -0.80 23.96 9.02
C LEU A 211 -1.39 23.98 7.61
N THR A 212 -2.71 23.95 7.47
CA THR A 212 -3.36 23.98 6.15
C THR A 212 -3.01 25.27 5.39
N THR A 213 -3.01 26.41 6.08
CA THR A 213 -2.71 27.71 5.48
C THR A 213 -1.22 27.83 5.14
N THR A 214 -0.32 27.41 6.02
CA THR A 214 1.12 27.44 5.76
C THR A 214 1.51 26.45 4.68
N ALA A 215 0.94 25.24 4.68
CA ALA A 215 1.15 24.24 3.63
C ALA A 215 0.67 24.74 2.25
N ALA A 216 -0.48 25.42 2.18
CA ALA A 216 -0.96 26.00 0.92
C ALA A 216 0.04 27.00 0.32
N LYS A 217 0.67 27.84 1.16
CA LYS A 217 1.73 28.76 0.71
C LYS A 217 2.95 28.01 0.18
N VAL A 218 3.41 26.99 0.92
CA VAL A 218 4.53 26.14 0.49
C VAL A 218 4.22 25.47 -0.86
N ILE A 219 3.04 24.87 -0.99
CA ILE A 219 2.58 24.20 -2.21
C ILE A 219 2.51 25.17 -3.40
N ALA A 220 2.02 26.40 -3.19
CA ALA A 220 1.92 27.42 -4.23
C ALA A 220 3.29 27.94 -4.68
N SER A 221 4.28 27.96 -3.77
CA SER A 221 5.65 28.38 -4.06
C SER A 221 6.57 27.26 -4.57
N ALA A 222 6.12 26.01 -4.52
CA ALA A 222 6.96 24.87 -4.87
C ALA A 222 7.29 24.86 -6.37
N ALA A 223 8.55 24.56 -6.69
CA ALA A 223 8.98 24.37 -8.08
C ALA A 223 8.18 23.25 -8.76
N ALA A 224 8.04 23.35 -10.08
CA ALA A 224 7.44 22.27 -10.85
C ALA A 224 8.29 20.99 -10.70
N PRO A 225 7.67 19.81 -10.55
CA PRO A 225 8.40 18.56 -10.45
C PRO A 225 9.17 18.26 -11.74
N PRO A 226 10.29 17.53 -11.67
CA PRO A 226 11.04 17.14 -12.85
C PRO A 226 10.19 16.25 -13.76
N VAL A 227 10.33 16.46 -15.07
CA VAL A 227 9.68 15.67 -16.13
C VAL A 227 10.73 14.97 -16.97
N SER A 228 10.43 13.76 -17.46
CA SER A 228 11.36 13.08 -18.38
C SER A 228 11.34 13.73 -19.76
N THR A 229 12.52 13.98 -20.32
CA THR A 229 12.73 14.40 -21.71
C THR A 229 13.29 13.29 -22.59
N ARG A 230 13.41 12.06 -22.06
CA ARG A 230 13.95 10.91 -22.81
C ARG A 230 12.97 10.42 -23.87
N SER A 231 13.52 9.86 -24.94
CA SER A 231 12.77 9.05 -25.89
C SER A 231 12.24 7.79 -25.22
N GLN A 232 11.12 7.27 -25.74
CA GLN A 232 10.51 6.05 -25.22
C GLN A 232 11.41 4.84 -25.45
N VAL A 233 11.60 4.04 -24.41
CA VAL A 233 12.23 2.72 -24.49
C VAL A 233 11.21 1.65 -24.92
N PRO A 234 11.66 0.46 -25.36
CA PRO A 234 10.75 -0.63 -25.69
C PRO A 234 9.85 -1.05 -24.52
N VAL A 235 8.58 -1.31 -24.84
CA VAL A 235 7.58 -1.89 -23.92
C VAL A 235 7.30 -3.32 -24.35
N VAL A 236 7.52 -4.28 -23.46
CA VAL A 236 7.25 -5.71 -23.70
C VAL A 236 6.11 -6.15 -22.80
N ARG A 237 5.13 -6.86 -23.36
CA ARG A 237 3.92 -7.28 -22.66
C ARG A 237 3.94 -8.76 -22.32
N TRP A 238 3.42 -9.06 -21.14
CA TRP A 238 3.32 -10.41 -20.59
C TRP A 238 1.92 -10.64 -20.04
N GLN A 239 1.38 -11.81 -20.35
CA GLN A 239 0.21 -12.35 -19.70
C GLN A 239 0.66 -13.41 -18.69
N LEU A 240 0.31 -13.20 -17.43
CA LEU A 240 0.48 -14.17 -16.35
C LEU A 240 -0.90 -14.75 -16.02
N SER A 241 -1.09 -16.05 -16.15
CA SER A 241 -2.33 -16.74 -15.77
C SER A 241 -2.17 -17.49 -14.46
N MET A 242 -3.19 -17.53 -13.61
CA MET A 242 -3.24 -18.32 -12.38
C MET A 242 -4.67 -18.73 -11.99
N THR A 243 -4.80 -19.65 -11.03
CA THR A 243 -6.07 -20.27 -10.61
C THR A 243 -6.87 -19.49 -9.56
N ALA A 244 -6.42 -18.30 -9.16
CA ALA A 244 -7.03 -17.47 -8.12
C ALA A 244 -7.85 -16.31 -8.72
N PRO A 245 -8.87 -15.77 -8.03
CA PRO A 245 -9.46 -14.49 -8.41
C PRO A 245 -8.46 -13.37 -8.16
N LEU A 246 -8.38 -12.49 -9.14
CA LEU A 246 -7.18 -11.68 -9.38
C LEU A 246 -7.31 -10.25 -8.91
N THR A 247 -8.55 -9.83 -8.70
CA THR A 247 -8.81 -8.46 -8.32
C THR A 247 -8.14 -8.17 -6.99
N SER A 248 -7.29 -7.15 -7.02
CA SER A 248 -6.70 -6.54 -5.84
C SER A 248 -7.73 -5.87 -4.95
N ALA A 249 -9.02 -5.88 -5.29
CA ALA A 249 -10.10 -5.45 -4.40
C ALA A 249 -10.40 -6.46 -3.27
N TYR A 250 -9.87 -7.68 -3.36
CA TYR A 250 -9.98 -8.72 -2.33
C TYR A 250 -8.63 -9.06 -1.71
N GLY A 251 -8.66 -9.44 -0.43
CA GLY A 251 -7.55 -10.17 0.16
C GLY A 251 -7.47 -11.61 -0.36
N TRP A 252 -6.25 -12.08 -0.55
CA TRP A 252 -5.94 -13.47 -0.92
C TRP A 252 -6.02 -14.38 0.28
N GLN A 253 -6.62 -15.54 0.07
CA GLN A 253 -6.48 -16.67 0.98
C GLN A 253 -5.15 -17.39 0.73
N ALA A 254 -4.78 -18.31 1.61
CA ALA A 254 -3.51 -19.02 1.52
C ALA A 254 -3.28 -19.71 0.16
N ALA A 255 -4.33 -20.31 -0.42
CA ALA A 255 -4.24 -20.95 -1.74
C ALA A 255 -4.03 -19.92 -2.87
N ASP A 256 -4.69 -18.76 -2.79
CA ASP A 256 -4.54 -17.69 -3.77
C ASP A 256 -3.11 -17.11 -3.71
N GLU A 257 -2.58 -16.90 -2.50
CA GLU A 257 -1.20 -16.44 -2.31
C GLU A 257 -0.19 -17.47 -2.83
N GLN A 258 -0.40 -18.77 -2.56
CA GLN A 258 0.47 -19.82 -3.08
C GLN A 258 0.47 -19.84 -4.61
N ALA A 259 -0.70 -19.70 -5.25
CA ALA A 259 -0.82 -19.59 -6.70
C ALA A 259 -0.08 -18.35 -7.23
N MET A 260 -0.23 -17.20 -6.58
CA MET A 260 0.49 -15.97 -6.93
C MET A 260 2.00 -16.16 -6.84
N ARG A 261 2.52 -16.74 -5.75
CA ARG A 261 3.95 -17.01 -5.57
C ARG A 261 4.52 -17.93 -6.66
N ALA A 262 3.82 -19.01 -6.98
CA ALA A 262 4.23 -19.92 -8.06
C ALA A 262 4.26 -19.20 -9.43
N ALA A 263 3.26 -18.36 -9.69
CA ALA A 263 3.13 -17.61 -10.93
C ALA A 263 4.23 -16.54 -11.09
N VAL A 264 4.53 -15.76 -10.05
CA VAL A 264 5.61 -14.76 -10.13
C VAL A 264 7.00 -15.40 -10.15
N ALA A 265 7.20 -16.55 -9.52
CA ALA A 265 8.43 -17.31 -9.64
C ALA A 265 8.65 -17.79 -11.09
N LEU A 266 7.60 -18.31 -11.74
CA LEU A 266 7.66 -18.68 -13.16
C LEU A 266 7.98 -17.45 -14.03
N LEU A 267 7.34 -16.32 -13.78
CA LEU A 267 7.60 -15.07 -14.52
C LEU A 267 9.04 -14.59 -14.35
N ALA A 268 9.60 -14.64 -13.14
CA ALA A 268 10.96 -14.24 -12.87
C ALA A 268 11.98 -15.00 -13.73
N THR A 269 11.75 -16.29 -14.03
CA THR A 269 12.61 -17.08 -14.93
C THR A 269 12.59 -16.62 -16.39
N ARG A 270 11.63 -15.77 -16.78
CA ARG A 270 11.45 -15.27 -18.15
C ARG A 270 11.91 -13.83 -18.35
N LEU A 271 12.23 -13.12 -17.26
CA LEU A 271 12.57 -11.72 -17.29
C LEU A 271 14.09 -11.53 -17.19
N GLU A 272 14.69 -10.97 -18.25
CA GLU A 272 16.10 -10.58 -18.28
C GLU A 272 16.21 -9.07 -18.03
N LEU A 273 16.55 -8.68 -16.79
CA LEU A 273 16.49 -7.29 -16.32
C LEU A 273 17.83 -6.87 -15.67
N PRO A 274 18.88 -6.57 -16.46
CA PRO A 274 20.16 -6.09 -15.91
C PRO A 274 20.03 -4.69 -15.30
N GLY A 275 20.91 -4.37 -14.35
CA GLY A 275 20.99 -3.02 -13.76
C GLY A 275 19.97 -2.79 -12.63
N VAL A 276 19.52 -1.55 -12.48
CA VAL A 276 18.62 -1.11 -11.41
C VAL A 276 17.17 -1.31 -11.84
N VAL A 277 16.45 -2.19 -11.14
CA VAL A 277 15.09 -2.61 -11.52
C VAL A 277 14.07 -2.13 -10.50
N LEU A 278 12.92 -1.66 -11.00
CA LEU A 278 11.72 -1.39 -10.20
C LEU A 278 10.58 -2.32 -10.61
N VAL A 279 9.95 -2.98 -9.64
CA VAL A 279 8.61 -3.58 -9.80
C VAL A 279 7.57 -2.62 -9.21
N LEU A 280 6.67 -2.14 -10.06
CA LEU A 280 5.63 -1.18 -9.72
C LEU A 280 4.26 -1.88 -9.74
N GLY A 281 3.63 -2.04 -8.57
CA GLY A 281 2.26 -2.55 -8.48
C GLY A 281 1.22 -1.46 -8.76
N ASP A 282 0.10 -1.83 -9.38
CA ASP A 282 -1.03 -0.93 -9.57
C ASP A 282 -1.90 -0.82 -8.30
N GLU A 283 -1.77 0.29 -7.58
CA GLU A 283 -2.51 0.67 -6.38
C GLU A 283 -2.47 -0.39 -5.26
N GLU A 284 -3.57 -1.12 -5.08
CA GLU A 284 -3.73 -2.17 -4.05
C GLU A 284 -3.03 -3.48 -4.45
N PHE A 285 -2.61 -3.64 -5.71
CA PHE A 285 -1.87 -4.82 -6.19
C PHE A 285 -0.37 -4.78 -5.85
N LEU A 286 -0.01 -4.04 -4.79
CA LEU A 286 1.36 -3.86 -4.30
C LEU A 286 2.00 -5.18 -3.83
N TYR A 287 1.24 -6.06 -3.16
CA TYR A 287 1.81 -7.29 -2.59
C TYR A 287 2.36 -8.24 -3.67
N ALA A 288 1.67 -8.41 -4.80
CA ALA A 288 2.20 -9.18 -5.94
C ALA A 288 3.50 -8.57 -6.47
N GLY A 289 3.60 -7.24 -6.50
CA GLY A 289 4.83 -6.53 -6.88
C GLY A 289 5.99 -6.81 -5.94
N GLN A 290 5.73 -6.87 -4.63
CA GLN A 290 6.72 -7.23 -3.61
C GLN A 290 7.19 -8.67 -3.76
N LEU A 291 6.26 -9.61 -4.02
CA LEU A 291 6.59 -11.02 -4.27
C LEU A 291 7.43 -11.20 -5.53
N LEU A 292 7.06 -10.56 -6.65
CA LEU A 292 7.84 -10.62 -7.88
C LEU A 292 9.24 -10.01 -7.70
N ALA A 293 9.33 -8.86 -7.02
CA ALA A 293 10.63 -8.24 -6.74
C ALA A 293 11.52 -9.15 -5.89
N GLN A 294 10.95 -9.87 -4.92
CA GLN A 294 11.69 -10.86 -4.13
C GLN A 294 12.25 -12.00 -4.99
N GLU A 295 11.46 -12.53 -5.93
CA GLU A 295 11.91 -13.61 -6.82
C GLU A 295 12.94 -13.14 -7.86
N LEU A 296 12.88 -11.87 -8.30
CA LEU A 296 13.85 -11.29 -9.23
C LEU A 296 15.21 -10.98 -8.56
N GLY A 297 15.24 -10.82 -7.24
CA GLY A 297 16.47 -10.75 -6.45
C GLY A 297 16.54 -9.60 -5.45
N PRO A 298 17.51 -9.63 -4.52
CA PRO A 298 17.57 -8.73 -3.36
C PRO A 298 17.83 -7.26 -3.71
N HIS A 299 18.33 -6.97 -4.91
CA HIS A 299 18.61 -5.61 -5.37
C HIS A 299 17.43 -4.96 -6.12
N VAL A 300 16.33 -5.69 -6.32
CA VAL A 300 15.16 -5.18 -7.04
C VAL A 300 14.29 -4.37 -6.09
N CYS A 301 14.02 -3.13 -6.48
CA CYS A 301 13.12 -2.26 -5.74
C CYS A 301 11.67 -2.58 -6.07
N THR A 302 10.79 -2.38 -5.09
CA THR A 302 9.34 -2.44 -5.24
C THR A 302 8.72 -1.10 -4.84
N SER A 303 7.70 -0.69 -5.59
CA SER A 303 6.85 0.46 -5.30
C SER A 303 5.42 0.20 -5.78
N SER A 304 4.51 1.17 -5.63
CA SER A 304 3.21 1.14 -6.29
C SER A 304 2.75 2.50 -6.77
N THR A 305 1.73 2.49 -7.64
CA THR A 305 0.93 3.67 -7.91
C THR A 305 0.01 3.97 -6.71
N THR A 306 -0.50 5.19 -6.61
CA THR A 306 -1.40 5.58 -5.52
C THR A 306 -2.35 6.71 -5.92
N ARG A 307 -3.44 6.83 -5.16
CA ARG A 307 -4.44 7.92 -5.28
C ARG A 307 -4.05 9.18 -4.52
N SER A 308 -3.04 9.12 -3.65
CA SER A 308 -2.69 10.22 -2.75
C SER A 308 -1.95 11.35 -3.48
N PRO A 309 -2.50 12.58 -3.56
CA PRO A 309 -1.85 13.70 -4.25
C PRO A 309 -0.86 14.40 -3.31
N ALA A 310 0.34 13.85 -3.19
CA ALA A 310 1.41 14.40 -2.36
C ALA A 310 2.12 15.57 -3.06
N LEU A 311 2.65 16.49 -2.26
CA LEU A 311 3.58 17.50 -2.74
C LEU A 311 4.92 16.84 -3.02
N VAL A 312 5.46 17.12 -4.21
CA VAL A 312 6.81 16.74 -4.60
C VAL A 312 7.74 17.93 -4.49
N VAL A 313 8.90 17.71 -3.86
CA VAL A 313 9.99 18.69 -3.73
C VAL A 313 11.29 17.95 -4.03
N ASP A 314 11.98 18.31 -5.12
CA ASP A 314 13.22 17.65 -5.50
C ASP A 314 14.42 18.24 -4.75
N GLU A 315 14.45 18.04 -3.43
CA GLU A 315 15.51 18.49 -2.54
C GLU A 315 16.06 17.32 -1.71
N PRO A 316 17.36 17.29 -1.37
CA PRO A 316 17.93 16.30 -0.47
C PRO A 316 17.16 16.22 0.87
N GLY A 317 16.89 15.00 1.33
CA GLY A 317 16.16 14.75 2.58
C GLY A 317 14.63 14.81 2.48
N TYR A 318 14.05 15.21 1.34
CA TYR A 318 12.60 15.14 1.16
C TYR A 318 12.16 13.76 0.58
N PRO A 319 11.12 13.11 1.12
CA PRO A 319 10.80 11.73 0.76
C PRO A 319 10.24 11.55 -0.67
N LEU A 320 9.59 12.57 -1.23
CA LEU A 320 8.88 12.48 -2.51
C LEU A 320 9.45 13.53 -3.48
N ARG A 321 10.38 13.10 -4.33
CA ARG A 321 11.23 13.98 -5.14
C ARG A 321 10.83 14.08 -6.60
N THR A 322 10.18 13.04 -7.10
CA THR A 322 9.64 13.03 -8.46
C THR A 322 8.25 12.39 -8.48
N VAL A 323 7.47 12.70 -9.51
CA VAL A 323 6.13 12.13 -9.69
C VAL A 323 5.80 11.95 -11.16
N ILE A 324 5.17 10.83 -11.48
CA ILE A 324 4.43 10.60 -12.72
C ILE A 324 2.95 10.73 -12.37
N SER A 325 2.23 11.63 -13.04
CA SER A 325 0.79 11.85 -12.85
C SER A 325 0.03 11.37 -14.09
N PHE A 326 -1.05 10.62 -13.89
CA PHE A 326 -1.81 9.99 -14.98
C PHE A 326 -3.27 9.73 -14.54
N GLY A 327 -4.17 9.48 -15.49
CA GLY A 327 -5.53 9.00 -15.19
C GLY A 327 -5.48 7.54 -14.74
N ALA A 328 -6.17 7.20 -13.66
CA ALA A 328 -6.10 5.90 -13.02
C ALA A 328 -6.51 4.76 -13.96
N THR A 329 -5.96 3.56 -13.75
CA THR A 329 -6.18 2.39 -14.61
C THR A 329 -7.63 1.91 -14.61
N ASP A 330 -8.40 2.21 -13.55
CA ASP A 330 -9.81 1.86 -13.41
C ASP A 330 -10.78 3.01 -13.72
N ASP A 331 -10.29 4.25 -13.72
CA ASP A 331 -11.07 5.47 -13.93
C ASP A 331 -10.18 6.58 -14.52
N PRO A 332 -10.32 6.93 -15.82
CA PRO A 332 -9.48 7.92 -16.48
C PRO A 332 -9.62 9.34 -15.90
N ASP A 333 -10.76 9.67 -15.29
CA ASP A 333 -11.03 11.00 -14.75
C ASP A 333 -10.45 11.18 -13.34
N ARG A 334 -10.10 10.08 -12.67
CA ARG A 334 -9.44 10.08 -11.37
C ARG A 334 -7.92 10.13 -11.55
N ALA A 335 -7.27 11.13 -10.94
CA ALA A 335 -5.82 11.18 -10.91
C ALA A 335 -5.20 10.03 -10.09
N ALA A 336 -4.11 9.48 -10.60
CA ALA A 336 -3.21 8.55 -9.93
C ALA A 336 -1.75 9.00 -10.10
N PHE A 337 -0.89 8.54 -9.20
CA PHE A 337 0.47 9.02 -9.05
C PHE A 337 1.45 7.86 -8.85
N ALA A 338 2.64 7.97 -9.44
CA ALA A 338 3.78 7.10 -9.12
C ALA A 338 4.96 7.98 -8.69
N TYR A 339 5.36 7.88 -7.42
CA TYR A 339 6.40 8.73 -6.83
C TYR A 339 7.78 8.10 -6.96
N ASN A 340 8.80 8.95 -7.11
CA ASN A 340 10.22 8.57 -7.16
C ASN A 340 10.58 7.56 -8.27
N VAL A 341 9.72 7.40 -9.27
CA VAL A 341 9.96 6.54 -10.45
C VAL A 341 10.88 7.24 -11.45
N LEU A 342 10.67 8.53 -11.66
CA LEU A 342 11.57 9.38 -12.43
C LEU A 342 12.85 9.63 -11.62
N PRO A 343 14.02 9.75 -12.26
CA PRO A 343 15.24 10.14 -11.56
C PRO A 343 15.12 11.58 -11.05
N SER A 344 15.62 11.82 -9.84
CA SER A 344 15.86 13.20 -9.34
C SER A 344 16.81 13.96 -10.27
N ALA A 345 16.60 15.26 -10.40
CA ALA A 345 17.50 16.16 -11.11
C ALA A 345 18.72 16.55 -10.27
N CYS A 346 18.70 16.32 -8.96
CA CYS A 346 19.83 16.60 -8.08
C CYS A 346 20.92 15.51 -8.17
N PRO A 347 22.18 15.85 -7.85
CA PRO A 347 23.27 14.87 -7.76
C PRO A 347 23.04 13.79 -6.69
N ASP A 348 22.65 14.19 -5.48
CA ASP A 348 22.09 13.25 -4.51
C ASP A 348 20.67 12.91 -4.96
N ARG A 349 20.49 11.68 -5.44
CA ARG A 349 19.20 11.21 -5.96
C ARG A 349 18.26 10.67 -4.88
N GLY A 350 18.78 10.36 -3.69
CA GLY A 350 18.04 9.76 -2.59
C GLY A 350 17.04 8.68 -3.06
N PRO A 351 15.73 8.83 -2.77
CA PRO A 351 14.70 7.83 -3.10
C PRO A 351 14.38 7.69 -4.59
N ALA A 352 14.91 8.57 -5.45
CA ALA A 352 14.61 8.65 -6.88
C ALA A 352 15.87 8.40 -7.75
N PRO A 353 16.48 7.21 -7.69
CA PRO A 353 17.74 6.90 -8.38
C PRO A 353 17.58 6.87 -9.92
N GLY A 354 16.37 6.63 -10.40
CA GLY A 354 16.06 6.26 -11.78
C GLY A 354 16.42 4.80 -12.06
N PHE A 355 15.63 4.16 -12.92
CA PHE A 355 15.65 2.72 -13.13
C PHE A 355 16.01 2.37 -14.57
N ASP A 356 16.79 1.32 -14.75
CA ASP A 356 17.12 0.77 -16.07
C ASP A 356 15.91 0.02 -16.63
N HIS A 357 15.27 -0.80 -15.78
CA HIS A 357 14.03 -1.48 -16.12
C HIS A 357 12.92 -1.17 -15.13
N ILE A 358 11.70 -1.04 -15.65
CA ILE A 358 10.48 -0.93 -14.84
C ILE A 358 9.54 -2.08 -15.24
N VAL A 359 9.09 -2.86 -14.26
CA VAL A 359 8.06 -3.89 -14.42
C VAL A 359 6.77 -3.35 -13.82
N LEU A 360 5.78 -3.01 -14.65
CA LEU A 360 4.43 -2.65 -14.19
C LEU A 360 3.59 -3.91 -14.05
N LEU A 361 3.00 -4.14 -12.88
CA LEU A 361 2.18 -5.30 -12.57
C LEU A 361 0.72 -4.88 -12.33
N LEU A 362 -0.19 -5.42 -13.14
CA LEU A 362 -1.62 -5.10 -13.11
C LEU A 362 -2.48 -6.35 -12.91
N ASP A 363 -3.62 -6.17 -12.25
CA ASP A 363 -4.66 -7.19 -12.08
C ASP A 363 -5.77 -7.13 -13.14
N ARG A 364 -5.57 -6.31 -14.18
CA ARG A 364 -6.55 -6.05 -15.23
C ARG A 364 -5.88 -5.69 -16.56
N PRO A 365 -6.58 -5.87 -17.69
CA PRO A 365 -6.11 -5.40 -18.99
C PRO A 365 -5.77 -3.90 -18.95
N VAL A 366 -4.73 -3.51 -19.68
CA VAL A 366 -4.34 -2.11 -19.80
C VAL A 366 -5.37 -1.36 -20.65
N PRO A 367 -6.05 -0.34 -20.13
CA PRO A 367 -6.99 0.44 -20.91
C PRO A 367 -6.29 1.43 -21.85
N PRO A 368 -6.95 1.92 -22.93
CA PRO A 368 -6.34 2.82 -23.92
C PRO A 368 -5.78 4.13 -23.35
N HIS A 369 -6.37 4.68 -22.29
CA HIS A 369 -5.84 5.91 -21.65
C HIS A 369 -4.58 5.64 -20.83
N ALA A 370 -4.41 4.43 -20.27
CA ALA A 370 -3.19 4.05 -19.58
C ALA A 370 -2.02 3.80 -20.57
N GLU A 371 -2.33 3.37 -21.80
CA GLU A 371 -1.35 3.27 -22.90
C GLU A 371 -0.75 4.64 -23.24
N SER A 372 -1.61 5.63 -23.49
CA SER A 372 -1.17 6.98 -23.86
C SER A 372 -0.68 7.82 -22.67
N GLY A 373 -1.09 7.46 -21.45
CA GLY A 373 -0.72 8.12 -20.19
C GLY A 373 0.42 7.41 -19.44
N LEU A 374 0.08 6.46 -18.56
CA LEU A 374 1.03 5.79 -17.66
C LEU A 374 2.17 5.10 -18.41
N LEU A 375 1.86 4.22 -19.37
CA LEU A 375 2.87 3.41 -20.05
C LEU A 375 3.85 4.26 -20.85
N ARG A 376 3.35 5.27 -21.56
CA ARG A 376 4.20 6.25 -22.25
C ARG A 376 5.16 6.94 -21.28
N GLN A 377 4.67 7.37 -20.12
CA GLN A 377 5.51 8.04 -19.11
C GLN A 377 6.54 7.08 -18.49
N LEU A 378 6.17 5.83 -18.21
CA LEU A 378 7.12 4.80 -17.76
C LEU A 378 8.18 4.50 -18.82
N ALA A 379 7.80 4.43 -20.10
CA ALA A 379 8.72 4.23 -21.21
C ALA A 379 9.68 5.41 -21.40
N CYS A 380 9.29 6.64 -21.03
CA CYS A 380 10.22 7.76 -20.95
C CYS A 380 11.04 7.78 -19.65
N ALA A 381 10.58 7.12 -18.58
CA ALA A 381 11.26 7.12 -17.28
C ALA A 381 12.43 6.12 -17.22
N ALA A 382 12.19 4.89 -17.69
CA ALA A 382 13.17 3.82 -17.73
C ALA A 382 14.35 4.14 -18.67
N ARG A 383 15.54 3.58 -18.41
CA ARG A 383 16.71 3.76 -19.28
C ARG A 383 16.80 2.72 -20.39
N THR A 384 16.28 1.52 -20.15
CA THR A 384 16.49 0.35 -21.03
C THR A 384 15.18 -0.27 -21.51
N GLY A 385 14.21 -0.53 -20.62
CA GLY A 385 12.98 -1.19 -21.04
C GLY A 385 11.87 -1.20 -19.99
N VAL A 386 10.63 -1.33 -20.46
CA VAL A 386 9.45 -1.52 -19.61
C VAL A 386 8.85 -2.89 -19.86
N GLN A 387 8.59 -3.64 -18.79
CA GLN A 387 7.82 -4.88 -18.84
C GLN A 387 6.41 -4.60 -18.29
N VAL A 388 5.37 -4.93 -19.04
CA VAL A 388 3.99 -4.78 -18.59
C VAL A 388 3.42 -6.17 -18.40
N VAL A 389 3.06 -6.48 -17.16
CA VAL A 389 2.58 -7.80 -16.76
C VAL A 389 1.13 -7.67 -16.34
N VAL A 390 0.23 -8.29 -17.10
CA VAL A 390 -1.18 -8.39 -16.76
C VAL A 390 -1.43 -9.76 -16.18
N VAL A 391 -1.95 -9.80 -14.96
CA VAL A 391 -2.34 -11.03 -14.29
C VAL A 391 -3.80 -11.33 -14.63
N GLY A 392 -4.05 -12.53 -15.14
CA GLY A 392 -5.32 -13.03 -15.68
C GLY A 392 -5.68 -14.41 -15.15
N SER A 393 -6.94 -14.82 -15.34
CA SER A 393 -7.42 -16.09 -14.77
C SER A 393 -7.03 -17.21 -15.72
N GLY A 394 -6.68 -18.37 -15.19
CA GLY A 394 -6.36 -19.56 -15.98
C GLY A 394 -6.54 -20.85 -15.20
N THR A 395 -6.40 -21.97 -15.89
CA THR A 395 -6.48 -23.32 -15.31
C THR A 395 -5.19 -23.73 -14.60
N GLU A 396 -4.08 -23.08 -14.92
CA GLU A 396 -2.76 -23.31 -14.32
C GLU A 396 -1.90 -22.04 -14.39
N ALA A 397 -0.77 -22.05 -13.70
CA ALA A 397 0.22 -20.99 -13.80
C ALA A 397 0.89 -21.01 -15.18
N ALA A 398 0.71 -19.96 -15.97
CA ALA A 398 1.31 -19.84 -17.30
C ALA A 398 1.79 -18.42 -17.59
N VAL A 399 2.93 -18.31 -18.27
CA VAL A 399 3.51 -17.03 -18.70
C VAL A 399 3.61 -17.01 -20.20
N ARG A 400 3.04 -15.98 -20.84
CA ARG A 400 3.13 -15.76 -22.28
C ARG A 400 3.55 -14.34 -22.56
N ARG A 401 4.55 -14.16 -23.43
CA ARG A 401 4.85 -12.86 -24.03
C ARG A 401 3.76 -12.57 -25.06
N THR A 402 3.15 -11.38 -24.99
CA THR A 402 2.14 -10.94 -25.96
C THR A 402 2.75 -9.91 -26.91
N ALA A 403 2.16 -9.78 -28.09
CA ALA A 403 2.55 -8.79 -29.09
C ALA A 403 2.39 -7.35 -28.56
#